data_AF-A0A1H6YQU5-F1
#
_entry.id   AF-A0A1H6YQU5-F1
#
_cell.length_a   1.000
_cell.length_b   1.000
_cell.length_c   1.000
_cell.angle_alpha   90.00
_cell.angle_beta   90.00
_cell.angle_gamma   90.00
#
_symmetry.space_group_name_H-M   'P 1'
#
loop_
_entity.id
_entity.type
_entity.pdbx_description
1 polymer ?
#
loop_
_entity_poly.entity_id
_entity_poly.type
_entity_poly.pdbx_seq_one_letter_code
_entity_poly.pdbx_strand_id
1 'polypeptide(L)'
;MKLNFSAIRPLSAVLLFVLTFALSCTDDHVIPEPVDNCTRLNGQPRAFPCEFEIQKLDFMSGSSNTTAFATLTPTDSLFERSGPYYSWTKTGTENFTISYKVRLTFKRIAEAPVGQNNQYSLFMTQGGIDSEDFHDFSFSINTANMAVGETRSEFYIIEYSLANWMPIPIYMRMFAIVNLTTYEKLKLAPYSYTAIRDLAESWIRFKSTN
;
A
#
# COMPACT_ATOMS: atom_id res chain seq x y z
N MET A 1 60.98 -46.81 10.45
CA MET A 1 59.80 -46.37 9.67
C MET A 1 58.83 -45.69 10.63
N LYS A 2 58.77 -44.35 10.66
CA LYS A 2 57.87 -43.60 11.57
C LYS A 2 56.72 -43.05 10.73
N LEU A 3 55.50 -43.53 10.99
CA LEU A 3 54.27 -43.04 10.35
C LEU A 3 53.84 -41.74 11.03
N ASN A 4 53.73 -40.67 10.24
CA ASN A 4 53.32 -39.34 10.65
C ASN A 4 51.81 -39.30 10.95
N PHE A 5 51.44 -39.30 12.24
CA PHE A 5 50.09 -38.95 12.70
C PHE A 5 49.95 -37.43 12.80
N SER A 6 49.82 -36.73 11.68
CA SER A 6 49.55 -35.28 11.68
C SER A 6 48.86 -34.80 10.41
N ALA A 7 47.81 -35.51 9.97
CA ALA A 7 46.99 -35.07 8.83
C ALA A 7 45.48 -35.24 9.03
N ILE A 8 45.03 -35.81 10.15
CA ILE A 8 43.60 -36.15 10.36
C ILE A 8 42.82 -35.00 11.04
N ARG A 9 43.50 -34.11 11.77
CA ARG A 9 42.85 -32.99 12.48
C ARG A 9 42.32 -31.84 11.59
N PRO A 10 42.92 -31.44 10.46
CA PRO A 10 42.37 -30.36 9.64
C PRO A 10 41.16 -30.80 8.80
N LEU A 11 41.01 -32.11 8.53
CA LEU A 11 39.93 -32.62 7.67
C LEU A 11 38.55 -32.50 8.35
N SER A 12 38.48 -32.73 9.66
CA SER A 12 37.22 -32.63 10.42
C SER A 12 36.72 -31.20 10.56
N ALA A 13 37.63 -30.22 10.66
CA ALA A 13 37.26 -28.81 10.75
C ALA A 13 36.69 -28.27 9.43
N VAL A 14 37.26 -28.69 8.29
CA VAL A 14 36.75 -28.32 6.96
C VAL A 14 35.38 -28.96 6.69
N LEU A 15 35.18 -30.22 7.09
CA LEU A 15 33.89 -30.89 6.90
C LEU A 15 32.76 -30.24 7.72
N LEU A 16 33.05 -29.83 8.96
CA LEU A 16 32.10 -29.11 9.80
C LEU A 16 31.75 -27.71 9.24
N PHE A 17 32.74 -27.01 8.68
CA PHE A 17 32.52 -25.68 8.08
C PHE A 17 31.66 -25.76 6.81
N VAL A 18 31.88 -26.78 5.96
CA VAL A 18 31.07 -27.03 4.76
C VAL A 18 29.66 -27.45 5.13
N LEU A 19 29.46 -28.26 6.18
CA LEU A 19 28.11 -28.61 6.66
C LEU A 19 27.35 -27.38 7.19
N THR A 20 28.02 -26.47 7.92
CA THR A 20 27.38 -25.24 8.41
C THR A 20 27.02 -24.26 7.28
N PHE A 21 27.83 -24.20 6.22
CA PHE A 21 27.50 -23.41 5.02
C PHE A 21 26.36 -24.03 4.21
N ALA A 22 26.32 -25.36 4.10
CA ALA A 22 25.23 -26.06 3.41
C ALA A 22 23.89 -25.93 4.15
N LEU A 23 23.91 -25.86 5.49
CA LEU A 23 22.72 -25.64 6.31
C LEU A 23 22.28 -24.16 6.37
N SER A 24 23.14 -23.19 6.02
CA SER A 24 22.71 -21.79 5.83
C SER A 24 22.13 -21.53 4.43
N CYS A 25 22.31 -22.47 3.51
CA CYS A 25 21.81 -22.42 2.12
C CYS A 25 20.70 -23.45 1.88
N THR A 26 19.95 -23.85 2.92
CA THR A 26 18.68 -24.53 2.68
C THR A 26 17.70 -23.51 2.11
N ASP A 27 17.31 -23.74 0.85
CA ASP A 27 16.35 -23.02 0.01
C ASP A 27 14.90 -22.93 0.59
N ASP A 28 14.74 -22.92 1.92
CA ASP A 28 13.45 -22.83 2.60
C ASP A 28 13.01 -21.38 2.89
N HIS A 29 13.87 -20.42 2.55
CA HIS A 29 13.44 -19.04 2.36
C HIS A 29 13.11 -18.82 0.89
N VAL A 30 11.99 -19.37 0.44
CA VAL A 30 11.26 -18.75 -0.67
C VAL A 30 10.82 -17.39 -0.17
N ILE A 31 11.75 -16.43 -0.19
CA ILE A 31 11.43 -15.01 -0.15
C ILE A 31 10.61 -14.86 -1.43
N PRO A 32 9.29 -14.60 -1.35
CA PRO A 32 8.52 -14.32 -2.55
C PRO A 32 9.28 -13.23 -3.29
N GLU A 33 9.55 -13.42 -4.59
CA GLU A 33 10.16 -12.36 -5.38
C GLU A 33 9.40 -11.08 -5.05
N PRO A 34 10.10 -10.00 -4.66
CA PRO A 34 9.44 -8.77 -4.28
C PRO A 34 8.54 -8.41 -5.46
N VAL A 35 7.23 -8.40 -5.22
CA VAL A 35 6.29 -7.96 -6.24
C VAL A 35 6.77 -6.58 -6.64
N ASP A 36 7.01 -6.38 -7.95
CA ASP A 36 7.72 -5.22 -8.53
C ASP A 36 7.18 -3.85 -8.04
N ASN A 37 6.00 -3.86 -7.43
CA ASN A 37 5.28 -2.71 -6.90
C ASN A 37 5.61 -2.34 -5.44
N CYS A 38 6.56 -3.03 -4.78
CA CYS A 38 6.95 -2.76 -3.37
C CYS A 38 8.34 -2.10 -3.22
N THR A 39 8.70 -1.22 -4.15
CA THR A 39 9.93 -0.42 -4.07
C THR A 39 9.64 0.98 -3.54
N ARG A 40 10.57 1.50 -2.76
CA ARG A 40 10.55 2.88 -2.29
C ARG A 40 10.77 3.87 -3.43
N LEU A 41 10.46 5.14 -3.18
CA LEU A 41 10.72 6.26 -4.11
C LEU A 41 12.17 6.36 -4.58
N ASN A 42 13.12 5.97 -3.74
CA ASN A 42 14.55 5.98 -4.07
C ASN A 42 15.01 4.70 -4.79
N GLY A 43 14.10 3.82 -5.20
CA GLY A 43 14.36 2.56 -5.88
C GLY A 43 14.85 1.42 -4.97
N GLN A 44 15.03 1.65 -3.67
CA GLN A 44 15.40 0.59 -2.74
C GLN A 44 14.17 -0.26 -2.36
N PRO A 45 14.36 -1.55 -2.03
CA PRO A 45 13.28 -2.35 -1.47
C PRO A 45 12.70 -1.73 -0.18
N ARG A 46 11.39 -1.86 0.01
CA ARG A 46 10.75 -1.56 1.30
C ARG A 46 11.25 -2.56 2.34
N ALA A 47 11.43 -2.12 3.59
CA ALA A 47 11.93 -2.98 4.67
C ALA A 47 10.98 -4.14 5.01
N PHE A 48 9.69 -3.98 4.75
CA PHE A 48 8.68 -5.01 4.89
C PHE A 48 8.01 -5.24 3.53
N PRO A 49 7.83 -6.50 3.11
CA PRO A 49 7.21 -6.82 1.83
C PRO A 49 5.74 -6.37 1.83
N CYS A 50 5.25 -6.00 0.66
CA CYS A 50 3.88 -5.54 0.49
C CYS A 50 2.93 -6.73 0.38
N GLU A 51 1.80 -6.63 1.05
CA GLU A 51 0.82 -7.72 1.14
C GLU A 51 -0.35 -7.54 0.16
N PHE A 52 -0.58 -6.30 -0.27
CA PHE A 52 -1.70 -5.91 -1.11
C PHE A 52 -1.25 -5.06 -2.30
N GLU A 53 -2.06 -5.09 -3.35
CA GLU A 53 -1.92 -4.28 -4.55
C GLU A 53 -3.28 -3.65 -4.89
N ILE A 54 -3.34 -2.33 -5.01
CA ILE A 54 -4.50 -1.61 -5.55
C ILE A 54 -4.47 -1.78 -7.05
N GLN A 55 -5.53 -2.39 -7.61
CA GLN A 55 -5.65 -2.58 -9.04
C GLN A 55 -6.33 -1.39 -9.71
N LYS A 56 -7.37 -0.84 -9.08
CA LYS A 56 -8.11 0.30 -9.61
C LYS A 56 -9.05 0.95 -8.60
N LEU A 57 -9.47 2.16 -8.94
CA LEU A 57 -10.58 2.89 -8.34
C LEU A 57 -11.63 3.17 -9.41
N ASP A 58 -12.84 2.66 -9.22
CA ASP A 58 -13.97 3.02 -10.08
C ASP A 58 -14.81 4.10 -9.39
N PHE A 59 -14.90 5.28 -9.99
CA PHE A 59 -15.79 6.34 -9.55
C PHE A 59 -17.17 6.10 -10.13
N MET A 60 -18.12 5.82 -9.24
CA MET A 60 -19.45 5.36 -9.61
C MET A 60 -20.32 6.51 -10.10
N SER A 61 -21.19 6.21 -11.07
CA SER A 61 -22.14 7.18 -11.60
C SER A 61 -23.27 7.43 -10.60
N GLY A 62 -23.13 8.46 -9.77
CA GLY A 62 -24.06 8.77 -8.69
C GLY A 62 -24.12 7.66 -7.64
N SER A 63 -25.32 7.09 -7.43
CA SER A 63 -25.56 5.98 -6.50
C SER A 63 -25.35 4.59 -7.08
N SER A 64 -24.93 4.49 -8.35
CA SER A 64 -24.76 3.21 -9.05
C SER A 64 -23.76 2.28 -8.35
N ASN A 65 -24.05 0.98 -8.37
CA ASN A 65 -23.12 -0.08 -7.94
C ASN A 65 -22.44 -0.78 -9.13
N THR A 66 -22.86 -0.50 -10.35
CA THR A 66 -22.44 -1.25 -11.55
C THR A 66 -21.76 -0.38 -12.58
N THR A 67 -22.16 0.89 -12.67
CA THR A 67 -21.69 1.82 -13.71
C THR A 67 -20.72 2.83 -13.10
N ALA A 68 -19.48 2.82 -13.59
CA ALA A 68 -18.48 3.83 -13.28
C ALA A 68 -18.48 4.91 -14.38
N PHE A 69 -18.34 6.17 -14.01
CA PHE A 69 -18.11 7.26 -14.99
C PHE A 69 -16.62 7.48 -15.25
N ALA A 70 -15.76 7.09 -14.31
CA ALA A 70 -14.31 7.11 -14.46
C ALA A 70 -13.70 5.91 -13.74
N THR A 71 -12.62 5.37 -14.28
CA THR A 71 -11.79 4.34 -13.66
C THR A 71 -10.37 4.84 -13.65
N LEU A 72 -9.72 4.76 -12.48
CA LEU A 72 -8.30 5.08 -12.31
C LEU A 72 -7.53 3.81 -12.00
N THR A 73 -6.41 3.63 -12.67
CA THR A 73 -5.41 2.59 -12.38
C THR A 73 -4.17 3.23 -11.75
N PRO A 74 -3.26 2.49 -11.11
CA PRO A 74 -2.04 3.05 -10.50
C PRO A 74 -1.17 3.91 -11.44
N THR A 75 -1.27 3.69 -12.75
CA THR A 75 -0.57 4.49 -13.77
C THR A 75 -1.28 5.81 -14.09
N ASP A 76 -2.57 5.91 -13.79
CA ASP A 76 -3.37 7.11 -14.02
C ASP A 76 -3.16 8.12 -12.89
N SER A 77 -3.13 9.40 -13.23
CA SER A 77 -2.84 10.47 -12.26
C SER A 77 -3.82 11.63 -12.28
N LEU A 78 -4.83 11.57 -13.16
CA LEU A 78 -5.79 12.65 -13.38
C LEU A 78 -7.22 12.11 -13.25
N PHE A 79 -8.03 12.81 -12.48
CA PHE A 79 -9.44 12.54 -12.24
C PHE A 79 -10.23 13.83 -12.42
N GLU A 80 -11.14 13.88 -13.38
CA GLU A 80 -11.99 15.05 -13.58
C GLU A 80 -13.27 14.94 -12.71
N ARG A 81 -13.55 15.97 -11.91
CA ARG A 81 -14.75 16.06 -11.05
C ARG A 81 -16.04 16.40 -11.79
N SER A 82 -16.00 16.52 -13.11
CA SER A 82 -17.18 16.83 -13.92
C SER A 82 -18.20 15.67 -13.98
N GLY A 83 -17.86 14.50 -13.44
CA GLY A 83 -18.74 13.33 -13.40
C GLY A 83 -19.88 13.38 -12.37
N PRO A 84 -20.90 12.53 -12.54
CA PRO A 84 -22.07 12.43 -11.66
C PRO A 84 -21.69 12.04 -10.22
N TYR A 85 -21.95 12.95 -9.27
CA TYR A 85 -21.70 12.75 -7.84
C TYR A 85 -22.83 11.95 -7.16
N TYR A 86 -22.48 11.28 -6.04
CA TYR A 86 -23.42 10.50 -5.23
C TYR A 86 -24.40 11.40 -4.47
N SER A 87 -23.87 12.41 -3.80
CA SER A 87 -24.63 13.38 -3.03
C SER A 87 -23.90 14.71 -2.97
N TRP A 88 -24.60 15.76 -2.58
CA TRP A 88 -24.00 17.03 -2.24
C TRP A 88 -24.74 17.65 -1.06
N THR A 89 -24.00 18.38 -0.23
CA THR A 89 -24.55 19.06 0.95
C THR A 89 -23.99 20.47 1.02
N LYS A 90 -24.85 21.46 1.21
CA LYS A 90 -24.42 22.83 1.51
C LYS A 90 -24.15 22.97 3.01
N THR A 91 -22.92 23.25 3.40
CA THR A 91 -22.48 23.33 4.82
C THR A 91 -22.35 24.75 5.34
N GLY A 92 -22.57 25.75 4.49
CA GLY A 92 -22.58 27.18 4.85
C GLY A 92 -23.06 28.04 3.68
N THR A 93 -22.93 29.36 3.75
CA THR A 93 -23.40 30.25 2.67
C THR A 93 -22.71 29.98 1.33
N GLU A 94 -21.42 29.60 1.38
CA GLU A 94 -20.52 29.42 0.23
C GLU A 94 -19.73 28.11 0.24
N ASN A 95 -20.02 27.19 1.17
CA ASN A 95 -19.33 25.91 1.28
C ASN A 95 -20.26 24.78 0.83
N PHE A 96 -19.79 23.96 -0.11
CA PHE A 96 -20.50 22.79 -0.61
C PHE A 96 -19.62 21.56 -0.47
N THR A 97 -20.13 20.47 0.06
CA THR A 97 -19.45 19.17 0.03
C THR A 97 -20.07 18.35 -1.09
N ILE A 98 -19.25 17.85 -2.01
CA ILE A 98 -19.64 16.85 -3.01
C ILE A 98 -19.08 15.51 -2.59
N SER A 99 -19.94 14.50 -2.55
CA SER A 99 -19.54 13.13 -2.22
C SER A 99 -19.58 12.26 -3.48
N TYR A 100 -18.52 11.49 -3.71
CA TYR A 100 -18.48 10.46 -4.75
C TYR A 100 -18.49 9.08 -4.11
N LYS A 101 -19.21 8.16 -4.72
CA LYS A 101 -19.12 6.75 -4.40
C LYS A 101 -18.00 6.14 -5.22
N VAL A 102 -17.04 5.49 -4.57
CA VAL A 102 -15.87 4.91 -5.21
C VAL A 102 -15.77 3.44 -4.85
N ARG A 103 -15.54 2.60 -5.85
CA ARG A 103 -15.24 1.18 -5.66
C ARG A 103 -13.73 0.98 -5.78
N LEU A 104 -13.09 0.68 -4.66
CA LEU A 104 -11.70 0.22 -4.65
C LEU A 104 -11.67 -1.25 -5.03
N THR A 105 -10.77 -1.63 -5.93
CA THR A 105 -10.45 -3.02 -6.23
C THR A 105 -8.99 -3.28 -5.90
N PHE A 106 -8.74 -4.28 -5.07
CA PHE A 106 -7.41 -4.61 -4.57
C PHE A 106 -7.22 -6.12 -4.51
N LYS A 107 -5.97 -6.55 -4.64
CA LYS A 107 -5.55 -7.95 -4.68
C LYS A 107 -4.59 -8.23 -3.54
N ARG A 108 -4.73 -9.39 -2.89
CA ARG A 108 -3.72 -9.89 -1.95
C ARG A 108 -2.58 -10.54 -2.74
N ILE A 109 -1.36 -10.11 -2.52
CA ILE A 109 -0.18 -10.54 -3.28
C ILE A 109 0.83 -11.31 -2.44
N ALA A 110 0.76 -11.21 -1.11
CA ALA A 110 1.58 -11.99 -0.20
C ALA A 110 0.82 -12.39 1.07
N GLU A 111 1.35 -13.39 1.77
CA GLU A 111 0.80 -13.79 3.07
C GLU A 111 1.12 -12.75 4.14
N ALA A 112 0.24 -12.69 5.13
CA ALA A 112 0.36 -11.73 6.22
C ALA A 112 1.39 -12.23 7.22
N PRO A 113 2.15 -11.33 7.85
CA PRO A 113 3.15 -11.73 8.83
C PRO A 113 2.54 -12.59 9.94
N VAL A 114 3.05 -13.81 10.10
CA VAL A 114 2.59 -14.76 11.12
C VAL A 114 2.86 -14.20 12.52
N GLY A 115 1.88 -14.34 13.42
CA GLY A 115 2.02 -13.91 14.82
C GLY A 115 1.90 -12.40 15.04
N GLN A 116 1.50 -11.62 14.03
CA GLN A 116 1.19 -10.20 14.17
C GLN A 116 -0.31 -9.96 14.12
N ASN A 117 -0.79 -8.97 14.89
CA ASN A 117 -2.14 -8.44 14.74
C ASN A 117 -2.15 -7.52 13.51
N ASN A 118 -2.43 -8.09 12.34
CA ASN A 118 -2.47 -7.36 11.09
C ASN A 118 -3.81 -6.63 10.95
N GLN A 119 -3.75 -5.30 11.04
CA GLN A 119 -4.90 -4.42 10.89
C GLN A 119 -4.65 -3.53 9.68
N TYR A 120 -5.59 -3.52 8.75
CA TYR A 120 -5.43 -2.78 7.50
C TYR A 120 -6.48 -1.69 7.38
N SER A 121 -6.03 -0.53 6.93
CA SER A 121 -6.89 0.63 6.67
C SER A 121 -6.59 1.21 5.31
N LEU A 122 -7.61 1.81 4.71
CA LEU A 122 -7.49 2.68 3.55
C LEU A 122 -7.37 4.11 4.05
N PHE A 123 -6.23 4.72 3.80
CA PHE A 123 -5.97 6.12 4.09
C PHE A 123 -6.25 6.95 2.84
N MET A 124 -6.92 8.08 3.02
CA MET A 124 -6.97 9.14 2.02
C MET A 124 -6.15 10.32 2.53
N THR A 125 -5.07 10.65 1.82
CA THR A 125 -4.25 11.82 2.12
C THR A 125 -4.51 12.93 1.11
N GLN A 126 -4.36 14.17 1.57
CA GLN A 126 -4.42 15.37 0.75
C GLN A 126 -3.11 16.15 0.91
N GLY A 127 -2.45 16.50 -0.20
CA GLY A 127 -1.20 17.25 -0.13
C GLY A 127 -0.34 17.17 -1.37
N GLY A 128 0.98 17.25 -1.15
CA GLY A 128 2.01 16.94 -2.11
C GLY A 128 1.95 15.50 -2.59
N ILE A 129 2.76 15.18 -3.61
CA ILE A 129 2.67 13.88 -4.32
C ILE A 129 2.98 12.70 -3.39
N ASP A 130 3.90 12.90 -2.44
CA ASP A 130 4.46 11.84 -1.60
C ASP A 130 4.47 12.18 -0.10
N SER A 131 3.93 13.33 0.29
CA SER A 131 3.92 13.80 1.68
C SER A 131 2.56 13.54 2.35
N GLU A 132 2.59 13.13 3.61
CA GLU A 132 1.41 13.10 4.48
C GLU A 132 1.16 14.52 5.03
N ASP A 133 0.85 15.47 4.14
CA ASP A 133 0.62 16.87 4.58
C ASP A 133 -0.65 16.95 5.43
N PHE A 134 -1.70 16.23 5.01
CA PHE A 134 -2.93 16.07 5.76
C PHE A 134 -3.50 14.65 5.57
N HIS A 135 -3.78 13.98 6.69
CA HIS A 135 -4.60 12.77 6.72
C HIS A 135 -6.08 13.19 6.74
N ASP A 136 -6.80 12.96 5.65
CA ASP A 136 -8.19 13.40 5.50
C ASP A 136 -9.12 12.40 6.20
N PHE A 137 -9.02 11.11 5.85
CA PHE A 137 -9.85 10.04 6.43
C PHE A 137 -9.14 8.68 6.44
N SER A 138 -9.58 7.81 7.37
CA SER A 138 -9.26 6.39 7.35
C SER A 138 -10.53 5.54 7.32
N PHE A 139 -10.51 4.49 6.51
CA PHE A 139 -11.57 3.48 6.44
C PHE A 139 -10.98 2.12 6.77
N SER A 140 -11.68 1.31 7.55
CA SER A 140 -11.33 -0.10 7.67
C SER A 140 -11.55 -0.78 6.32
N ILE A 141 -10.59 -1.60 5.89
CA ILE A 141 -10.76 -2.46 4.72
C ILE A 141 -11.01 -3.88 5.17
N ASN A 142 -11.94 -4.59 4.51
CA ASN A 142 -12.18 -5.98 4.84
C ASN A 142 -11.16 -6.86 4.12
N THR A 143 -10.09 -7.24 4.81
CA THR A 143 -9.10 -8.21 4.33
C THR A 143 -9.29 -9.61 4.90
N ALA A 144 -10.35 -9.83 5.68
CA ALA A 144 -10.56 -11.09 6.37
C ALA A 144 -10.64 -12.26 5.39
N ASN A 145 -9.89 -13.31 5.70
CA ASN A 145 -9.83 -14.58 4.98
C ASN A 145 -9.48 -14.47 3.48
N MET A 146 -8.88 -13.36 3.04
CA MET A 146 -8.43 -13.25 1.65
C MET A 146 -7.28 -14.22 1.40
N ALA A 147 -7.39 -15.11 0.43
CA ALA A 147 -6.25 -15.93 0.01
C ALA A 147 -5.24 -15.10 -0.82
N VAL A 148 -3.97 -15.49 -0.86
CA VAL A 148 -3.02 -14.90 -1.82
C VAL A 148 -3.52 -15.15 -3.24
N GLY A 149 -3.54 -14.10 -4.06
CA GLY A 149 -4.13 -14.09 -5.40
C GLY A 149 -5.58 -13.63 -5.44
N GLU A 150 -6.31 -13.63 -4.32
CA GLU A 150 -7.70 -13.16 -4.26
C GLU A 150 -7.80 -11.66 -4.52
N THR A 151 -8.81 -11.28 -5.30
CA THR A 151 -9.17 -9.88 -5.57
C THR A 151 -10.50 -9.56 -4.90
N ARG A 152 -10.58 -8.41 -4.24
CA ARG A 152 -11.78 -7.92 -3.57
C ARG A 152 -12.10 -6.51 -4.01
N SER A 153 -13.40 -6.20 -4.01
CA SER A 153 -13.89 -4.85 -4.30
C SER A 153 -14.81 -4.36 -3.20
N GLU A 154 -14.57 -3.13 -2.74
CA GLU A 154 -15.33 -2.49 -1.66
C GLU A 154 -15.71 -1.07 -2.04
N PHE A 155 -16.86 -0.62 -1.54
CA PHE A 155 -17.35 0.74 -1.80
C PHE A 155 -17.02 1.67 -0.63
N TYR A 156 -16.55 2.86 -0.97
CA TYR A 156 -16.28 3.96 -0.05
C TYR A 156 -17.00 5.22 -0.54
N ILE A 157 -17.35 6.10 0.38
CA ILE A 157 -17.83 7.45 0.06
C ILE A 157 -16.69 8.41 0.35
N ILE A 158 -16.36 9.23 -0.65
CA ILE A 158 -15.25 10.17 -0.57
C ILE A 158 -15.81 11.56 -0.75
N GLU A 159 -15.37 12.48 0.10
CA GLU A 159 -15.93 13.82 0.16
C GLU A 159 -14.94 14.87 -0.32
N TYR A 160 -15.45 15.86 -1.05
CA TYR A 160 -14.71 17.01 -1.53
C TYR A 160 -15.41 18.27 -1.06
N SER A 161 -14.74 19.03 -0.20
CA SER A 161 -15.20 20.36 0.17
C SER A 161 -14.86 21.35 -0.95
N LEU A 162 -15.88 22.06 -1.41
CA LEU A 162 -15.84 23.16 -2.36
C LEU A 162 -16.14 24.43 -1.59
N ALA A 163 -15.13 24.94 -0.91
CA ALA A 163 -15.17 26.29 -0.37
C ALA A 163 -14.78 27.26 -1.49
N ASN A 164 -15.60 28.27 -1.78
CA ASN A 164 -15.28 29.25 -2.84
C ASN A 164 -14.00 30.05 -2.54
N TRP A 165 -13.62 30.21 -1.27
CA TRP A 165 -12.41 30.92 -0.82
C TRP A 165 -11.17 30.01 -0.68
N MET A 166 -11.34 28.70 -0.77
CA MET A 166 -10.26 27.71 -0.81
C MET A 166 -10.60 26.69 -1.90
N PRO A 167 -10.18 26.91 -3.16
CA PRO A 167 -10.34 25.92 -4.20
C PRO A 167 -9.43 24.71 -3.90
N ILE A 168 -9.92 23.81 -3.03
CA ILE A 168 -9.42 22.45 -2.81
C ILE A 168 -9.23 21.61 -4.11
N PRO A 169 -9.85 21.88 -5.28
CA PRO A 169 -9.53 21.24 -6.58
C PRO A 169 -8.07 21.21 -7.08
N ILE A 170 -7.06 21.50 -6.26
CA ILE A 170 -5.65 21.54 -6.70
C ILE A 170 -4.81 20.44 -6.05
N TYR A 171 -5.21 19.92 -4.88
CA TYR A 171 -4.37 18.98 -4.15
C TYR A 171 -4.35 17.60 -4.79
N MET A 172 -3.16 16.98 -4.81
CA MET A 172 -3.04 15.56 -5.11
C MET A 172 -3.74 14.81 -3.97
N ARG A 173 -4.58 13.86 -4.35
CA ARG A 173 -5.12 12.89 -3.40
C ARG A 173 -4.44 11.55 -3.62
N MET A 174 -4.23 10.84 -2.53
CA MET A 174 -3.69 9.50 -2.58
C MET A 174 -4.53 8.58 -1.72
N PHE A 175 -5.00 7.49 -2.32
CA PHE A 175 -5.51 6.35 -1.57
C PHE A 175 -4.35 5.40 -1.30
N ALA A 176 -4.14 5.05 -0.04
CA ALA A 176 -3.12 4.11 0.38
C ALA A 176 -3.71 3.03 1.28
N ILE A 177 -3.47 1.77 0.95
CA ILE A 177 -3.69 0.66 1.89
C ILE A 177 -2.48 0.64 2.82
N VAL A 178 -2.73 0.63 4.13
CA VAL A 178 -1.68 0.56 5.16
C VAL A 178 -1.93 -0.63 6.08
N ASN A 179 -0.89 -1.38 6.41
CA ASN A 179 -0.88 -2.24 7.58
C ASN A 179 -0.46 -1.36 8.77
N LEU A 180 -1.37 -1.10 9.71
CA LEU A 180 -1.17 -0.13 10.79
C LEU A 180 0.07 -0.44 11.65
N THR A 181 0.35 -1.72 11.88
CA THR A 181 1.53 -2.16 12.65
C THR A 181 2.82 -1.86 11.89
N THR A 182 2.88 -2.21 10.60
CA THR A 182 4.04 -1.96 9.73
C THR A 182 4.25 -0.46 9.50
N TYR A 183 3.17 0.28 9.31
CA TYR A 183 3.14 1.72 9.12
C TYR A 183 3.87 2.47 10.24
N GLU A 184 3.50 2.22 11.49
CA GLU A 184 4.14 2.87 12.64
C GLU A 184 5.58 2.42 12.85
N LYS A 185 5.91 1.15 12.58
CA LYS A 185 7.31 0.66 12.64
C LYS A 185 8.19 1.37 11.62
N LEU A 186 7.72 1.56 10.38
CA LEU A 186 8.50 2.18 9.31
C LEU A 186 8.79 3.67 9.57
N LYS A 187 7.94 4.37 10.33
CA LYS A 187 8.17 5.77 10.74
C LYS A 187 9.28 5.92 11.79
N LEU A 188 9.54 4.87 12.56
CA LEU A 188 10.51 4.89 13.65
C LEU A 188 11.90 4.43 13.19
N ALA A 189 12.92 4.73 14.01
CA ALA A 189 14.25 4.17 13.81
C ALA A 189 14.21 2.63 13.90
N PRO A 190 15.01 1.91 13.09
CA PRO A 190 16.07 2.41 12.19
C PRO A 190 15.59 2.78 10.78
N TYR A 191 14.30 2.63 10.45
CA TYR A 191 13.81 2.79 9.08
C TYR A 191 13.58 4.25 8.72
N SER A 192 12.87 5.01 9.57
CA SER A 192 12.62 6.45 9.44
C SER A 192 12.09 6.87 8.06
N TYR A 193 11.12 6.12 7.55
CA TYR A 193 10.46 6.44 6.28
C TYR A 193 9.56 7.66 6.47
N THR A 194 9.65 8.60 5.54
CA THR A 194 8.93 9.88 5.60
C THR A 194 7.85 10.00 4.54
N ALA A 195 8.00 9.33 3.40
CA ALA A 195 7.04 9.36 2.32
C ALA A 195 5.92 8.34 2.56
N ILE A 196 4.67 8.77 2.45
CA ILE A 196 3.50 7.91 2.67
C ILE A 196 3.48 6.71 1.70
N ARG A 197 3.98 6.88 0.48
CA ARG A 197 4.11 5.79 -0.50
C ARG A 197 5.10 4.70 -0.07
N ASP A 198 6.15 5.07 0.64
CA ASP A 198 7.12 4.10 1.20
C ASP A 198 6.53 3.40 2.44
N LEU A 199 5.61 4.06 3.13
CA LEU A 199 4.93 3.54 4.31
C LEU A 199 3.76 2.61 3.97
N ALA A 200 3.12 2.80 2.81
CA ALA A 200 1.94 2.07 2.36
C ALA A 200 2.26 0.66 1.82
N GLU A 201 1.27 -0.22 1.87
CA GLU A 201 1.28 -1.52 1.20
C GLU A 201 1.05 -1.35 -0.30
N SER A 202 0.16 -0.44 -0.68
CA SER A 202 -0.09 -0.05 -2.06
C SER A 202 -0.78 1.30 -2.06
N TRP A 203 -0.60 2.05 -3.14
CA TRP A 203 -1.18 3.38 -3.28
C TRP A 203 -1.62 3.64 -4.72
N ILE A 204 -2.56 4.57 -4.87
CA ILE A 204 -2.98 5.14 -6.13
C ILE A 204 -3.19 6.63 -5.92
N ARG A 205 -2.65 7.43 -6.83
CA ARG A 205 -2.71 8.89 -6.77
C ARG A 205 -3.64 9.41 -7.84
N PHE A 206 -4.29 10.52 -7.55
CA PHE A 206 -5.13 11.18 -8.52
C PHE A 206 -5.26 12.66 -8.18
N LYS A 207 -5.14 13.49 -9.20
CA LYS A 207 -5.44 14.90 -9.09
C LYS A 207 -6.87 15.12 -9.52
N SER A 208 -7.64 15.73 -8.65
CA SER A 208 -9.02 16.06 -8.92
C SER A 208 -9.12 17.41 -9.63
N THR A 209 -9.40 17.45 -10.93
CA THR A 209 -9.58 18.70 -11.68
C THR A 209 -11.06 19.09 -11.70
N ASN A 210 -11.35 20.40 -11.68
CA ASN A 210 -12.72 20.91 -11.93
C ASN A 210 -13.12 20.74 -13.38
#